data_AF-A0A537LE96-F1
#
_entry.id   AF-A0A537LE96-F1
#
_cell.length_a   1.000
_cell.length_b   1.000
_cell.length_c   1.000
_cell.angle_alpha   90.00
_cell.angle_beta   90.00
_cell.angle_gamma   90.00
#
_symmetry.space_group_name_H-M   'P 1'
#
loop_
_entity.id
_entity.type
_entity.pdbx_description
1 polymer ?
#
loop_
_entity_poly.entity_id
_entity_poly.type
_entity_poly.pdbx_seq_one_letter_code
_entity_poly.pdbx_strand_id
1 'polypeptide(L)'
;MLETFLQALLEVLRWNASSFMLIGVVVGFWVGLLPGIGGATTLALMLPFVYRMAPVQAFAFLLGMHSVVSTTGEITSILFGIPGEA
;
A
#
# COMPACT_ATOMS: atom_id res chain seq x y z
N MET A 1 -9.62 -23.69 -12.70
CA MET A 1 -9.90 -22.24 -12.53
C MET A 1 -10.52 -21.94 -11.17
N LEU A 2 -11.57 -22.64 -10.74
CA LEU A 2 -12.15 -22.45 -9.40
C LEU A 2 -11.17 -22.83 -8.27
N GLU A 3 -10.46 -23.94 -8.42
CA GLU A 3 -9.48 -24.42 -7.43
C GLU A 3 -8.35 -23.40 -7.17
N THR A 4 -7.77 -22.87 -8.25
CA THR A 4 -6.70 -21.85 -8.18
C THR A 4 -7.20 -20.54 -7.58
N PHE A 5 -8.46 -20.17 -7.82
CA PHE A 5 -9.08 -19.00 -7.20
C PHE A 5 -9.22 -19.19 -5.68
N LEU A 6 -9.76 -20.33 -5.24
CA LEU A 6 -9.91 -20.64 -3.81
C LEU A 6 -8.56 -20.71 -3.10
N GLN A 7 -7.54 -21.28 -3.73
CA GLN A 7 -6.19 -21.32 -3.18
C GLN A 7 -5.60 -19.91 -2.99
N ALA A 8 -5.71 -19.03 -4.00
CA ALA A 8 -5.22 -17.66 -3.90
C ALA A 8 -5.96 -16.85 -2.83
N LEU A 9 -7.28 -17.00 -2.73
CA LEU A 9 -8.10 -16.37 -1.70
C LEU A 9 -7.63 -16.76 -0.29
N LEU A 10 -7.42 -18.06 -0.07
CA LEU A 10 -6.92 -18.55 1.21
C LEU A 10 -5.51 -18.03 1.49
N GLU A 11 -4.63 -17.98 0.49
CA GLU A 11 -3.25 -17.49 0.65
C GLU A 11 -3.20 -16.03 1.13
N VAL A 12 -4.10 -15.17 0.66
CA VAL A 12 -4.23 -13.77 1.12
C VAL A 12 -4.64 -13.69 2.60
N LEU A 13 -5.56 -14.57 3.02
CA LEU A 13 -6.03 -14.68 4.41
C LEU A 13 -4.98 -15.29 5.36
N ARG A 14 -3.94 -15.94 4.83
CA ARG A 14 -2.86 -16.46 5.67
C ARG A 14 -2.09 -15.30 6.29
N TRP A 15 -1.61 -15.55 7.51
CA TRP A 15 -0.82 -14.58 8.28
C TRP A 15 0.38 -14.02 7.51
N ASN A 16 0.97 -14.83 6.63
CA ASN A 16 2.10 -14.42 5.83
C ASN A 16 1.76 -13.22 4.94
N ALA A 17 0.68 -13.26 4.15
CA ALA A 17 0.30 -12.14 3.28
C ALA A 17 -0.38 -11.00 4.06
N SER A 18 -1.30 -11.35 4.96
CA SER A 18 -2.08 -10.37 5.74
C SER A 18 -1.20 -9.47 6.64
N SER A 19 -0.13 -10.02 7.24
CA SER A 19 0.79 -9.21 8.04
C SER A 19 1.54 -8.17 7.21
N PHE A 20 2.04 -8.52 6.03
CA PHE A 20 2.66 -7.56 5.12
C PHE A 20 1.67 -6.52 4.61
N MET A 21 0.40 -6.89 4.41
CA MET A 21 -0.64 -5.92 4.08
C MET A 21 -0.84 -4.90 5.20
N LEU A 22 -0.91 -5.33 6.46
CA LEU A 22 -1.02 -4.43 7.61
C LEU A 22 0.21 -3.52 7.76
N ILE A 23 1.42 -4.07 7.57
CA ILE A 23 2.65 -3.27 7.53
C ILE A 23 2.56 -2.24 6.39
N GLY A 24 2.06 -2.65 5.23
CA GLY A 24 1.78 -1.76 4.10
C GLY A 24 0.83 -0.64 4.47
N VAL A 25 -0.27 -0.91 5.18
CA VAL A 25 -1.19 0.13 5.67
C VAL A 25 -0.46 1.12 6.56
N VAL A 26 0.33 0.65 7.54
CA VAL A 26 1.05 1.53 8.47
C VAL A 26 2.10 2.37 7.73
N VAL A 27 2.91 1.76 6.88
CA VAL A 27 3.94 2.46 6.10
C VAL A 27 3.29 3.45 5.13
N GLY A 28 2.24 3.03 4.42
CA GLY A 28 1.50 3.88 3.49
C GLY A 28 0.87 5.08 4.19
N PHE A 29 0.35 4.90 5.40
CA PHE A 29 -0.17 6.00 6.19
C PHE A 29 0.90 7.05 6.51
N TRP A 30 2.08 6.61 6.97
CA TRP A 30 3.18 7.51 7.30
C TRP A 30 3.78 8.20 6.07
N VAL A 31 3.95 7.46 4.96
CA VAL A 31 4.55 8.02 3.74
C VAL A 31 3.55 8.92 3.01
N GLY A 32 2.27 8.57 2.98
CA GLY A 32 1.23 9.41 2.41
C GLY A 32 0.97 10.68 3.21
N LEU A 33 1.43 10.76 4.46
CA LEU A 33 1.46 12.01 5.23
C LEU A 33 2.60 12.96 4.81
N LEU A 34 3.43 12.61 3.84
CA LEU A 34 4.50 13.50 3.38
C LEU A 34 3.95 14.53 2.39
N PRO A 35 4.09 15.83 2.68
CA PRO A 35 3.54 16.87 1.82
C PRO A 35 4.22 16.88 0.45
N GLY A 36 3.41 16.99 -0.61
CA GLY A 36 3.90 17.07 -1.99
C GLY A 36 4.36 15.75 -2.60
N ILE A 37 4.12 14.61 -1.95
CA ILE A 37 4.39 13.28 -2.51
C ILE A 37 3.09 12.59 -2.91
N GLY A 38 2.94 12.49 -4.24
CA GLY A 38 1.96 11.69 -4.96
C GLY A 38 1.65 10.32 -4.34
N GLY A 39 0.39 9.89 -4.40
CA GLY A 39 0.06 8.52 -4.05
C GLY A 39 0.71 7.48 -4.96
N ALA A 40 0.74 7.74 -6.27
CA ALA A 40 1.49 6.92 -7.22
C ALA A 40 3.01 6.98 -6.97
N THR A 41 3.54 8.16 -6.61
CA THR A 41 4.95 8.36 -6.28
C THR A 41 5.34 7.56 -5.04
N THR A 42 4.50 7.54 -4.01
CA THR A 42 4.69 6.76 -2.79
C THR A 42 4.83 5.26 -3.08
N LEU A 43 3.97 4.72 -3.95
CA LEU A 43 4.06 3.32 -4.37
C LEU A 43 5.34 3.06 -5.18
N ALA A 44 5.71 3.97 -6.08
CA ALA A 44 6.93 3.85 -6.89
C ALA A 44 8.20 3.85 -6.02
N LEU A 45 8.25 4.68 -4.97
CA LEU A 45 9.35 4.73 -4.01
C LEU A 45 9.54 3.41 -3.24
N MET A 46 8.48 2.60 -3.14
CA MET A 46 8.54 1.32 -2.42
C MET A 46 8.98 0.14 -3.29
N LEU A 47 8.81 0.21 -4.62
CA LEU A 47 9.26 -0.84 -5.56
C LEU A 47 10.67 -1.40 -5.27
N PRO A 48 11.73 -0.60 -4.99
CA PRO A 48 13.06 -1.13 -4.66
C PRO A 48 13.07 -2.10 -3.46
N PHE A 49 12.20 -1.90 -2.47
CA PHE A 49 12.12 -2.74 -1.28
C PHE A 49 11.37 -4.04 -1.56
N VAL A 50 10.43 -3.99 -2.50
CA VAL A 50 9.54 -5.11 -2.82
C VAL A 50 10.22 -6.16 -3.71
N TYR A 51 11.27 -5.81 -4.47
CA TYR A 51 12.01 -6.75 -5.33
C TYR A 51 12.64 -7.95 -4.61
N ARG A 52 12.89 -7.86 -3.30
CA ARG A 52 13.44 -8.96 -2.50
C ARG A 52 12.38 -9.82 -1.82
N MET A 53 11.10 -9.43 -1.94
CA MET A 53 9.98 -10.10 -1.28
C MET A 53 9.38 -11.19 -2.16
N ALA A 54 8.70 -12.16 -1.54
CA ALA A 54 7.91 -13.11 -2.31
C ALA A 54 6.74 -12.37 -3.00
N PRO A 55 6.35 -12.74 -4.25
CA PRO A 55 5.35 -12.00 -5.02
C PRO A 55 4.03 -11.75 -4.28
N VAL A 56 3.52 -12.74 -3.54
CA VAL A 56 2.27 -12.59 -2.78
C VAL A 56 2.41 -11.55 -1.67
N GLN A 57 3.51 -11.57 -0.92
CA GLN A 57 3.78 -10.62 0.16
C GLN A 57 3.99 -9.20 -0.40
N ALA A 58 4.71 -9.12 -1.51
CA ALA A 58 4.97 -7.90 -2.27
C ALA A 58 3.67 -7.19 -2.68
N PHE A 59 2.78 -7.92 -3.35
CA PHE A 59 1.48 -7.39 -3.75
C PHE A 59 0.62 -7.03 -2.55
N ALA A 60 0.58 -7.87 -1.51
CA ALA A 60 -0.18 -7.59 -0.30
C ALA A 60 0.29 -6.28 0.38
N PHE A 61 1.61 -6.08 0.50
CA PHE A 61 2.20 -4.86 1.05
C PHE A 61 1.81 -3.61 0.23
N LEU A 62 2.00 -3.65 -1.09
CA LEU A 62 1.67 -2.53 -1.97
C LEU A 62 0.17 -2.20 -1.98
N LEU A 63 -0.69 -3.23 -1.91
CA LEU A 63 -2.14 -3.08 -1.88
C LEU A 63 -2.62 -2.49 -0.55
N GLY A 64 -2.00 -2.90 0.56
CA GLY A 64 -2.19 -2.27 1.87
C GLY A 64 -1.83 -0.79 1.86
N MET A 65 -0.68 -0.43 1.29
CA MET A 65 -0.27 0.98 1.13
C MET A 65 -1.26 1.79 0.29
N HIS A 66 -1.63 1.26 -0.88
CA HIS A 66 -2.53 1.92 -1.80
C HIS A 66 -3.89 2.26 -1.16
N SER A 67 -4.36 1.43 -0.22
CA SER A 67 -5.65 1.63 0.45
C SER A 67 -5.75 2.89 1.32
N VAL A 68 -4.61 3.43 1.80
CA VAL A 68 -4.61 4.59 2.71
C VAL A 68 -3.96 5.83 2.13
N VAL A 69 -3.10 5.67 1.13
CA VAL A 69 -2.23 6.72 0.61
C VAL A 69 -3.02 7.93 0.10
N SER A 70 -4.12 7.71 -0.63
CA SER A 70 -4.95 8.81 -1.15
C SER A 70 -5.56 9.64 -0.02
N THR A 71 -6.08 8.98 1.03
CA THR A 71 -6.69 9.67 2.17
C THR A 71 -5.65 10.42 3.00
N THR A 72 -4.46 9.86 3.22
CA THR A 72 -3.42 10.52 4.00
C THR A 72 -2.79 11.71 3.29
N GLY A 73 -2.70 11.68 1.96
CA GLY A 73 -2.24 12.82 1.17
C GLY A 73 -3.14 14.03 1.37
N GLU A 74 -4.46 13.82 1.30
CA GLU A 74 -5.44 14.90 1.52
C GLU A 74 -5.35 15.53 2.91
N ILE A 75 -5.06 14.74 3.95
CA ILE A 75 -4.86 15.27 5.32
C ILE A 75 -3.76 16.35 5.30
N THR A 76 -2.64 16.10 4.63
CA THR A 76 -1.56 17.09 4.55
C THR A 76 -1.85 18.24 3.61
N SER A 77 -2.51 17.98 2.48
CA SER A 77 -2.98 19.02 1.56
C SER A 77 -3.88 20.04 2.26
N ILE A 78 -4.79 19.57 3.12
CA ILE A 78 -5.65 20.44 3.95
C ILE A 78 -4.82 21.26 4.94
N LEU A 79 -3.87 20.63 5.64
CA LEU A 79 -3.03 21.31 6.64
C LEU A 79 -2.11 22.38 6.02
N PHE A 80 -1.59 22.13 4.82
CA PHE A 80 -0.68 23.02 4.12
C PHE A 80 -1.36 23.95 3.11
N GLY A 81 -2.67 23.83 2.91
CA GLY A 81 -3.43 24.65 1.95
C GLY A 81 -3.00 24.42 0.49
N ILE A 82 -2.45 23.25 0.19
CA ILE A 82 -2.01 22.86 -1.16
C ILE A 82 -3.14 22.03 -1.78
N PRO A 83 -3.49 22.21 -3.07
CA PRO A 83 -4.48 21.36 -3.74
C PRO A 83 -4.18 19.87 -3.53
N GLY A 84 -5.20 19.12 -3.09
CA GLY A 84 -5.13 17.68 -2.90
C GLY A 84 -5.06 16.90 -4.20
N GLU A 85 -4.69 15.63 -4.08
CA GLU A 85 -4.65 14.67 -5.18
C GLU A 85 -6.01 14.00 -5.36
N ALA A 86 -6.39 13.67 -6.60
CA ALA A 86 -7.68 13.06 -6.97
C ALA A 86 -7.59 11.54 -7.17
#